data_AF-A0AB35XMG8-F1
#
_entry.id   AF-A0AB35XMG8-F1
#
_cell.length_a   1.000
_cell.length_b   1.000
_cell.length_c   1.000
_cell.angle_alpha   90.00
_cell.angle_beta   90.00
_cell.angle_gamma   90.00
#
_symmetry.space_group_name_H-M   'P 1'
#
loop_
_entity.id
_entity.type
_entity.pdbx_description
1 polymer ?
#
loop_
_entity_poly.entity_id
_entity_poly.type
_entity_poly.pdbx_seq_one_letter_code
_entity_poly.pdbx_strand_id
1 'polypeptide(L)'
;MNETVVPDGSGGWRRPSSVDEVLGRLDERLARVKKPPRDGAVIMRGHVANLSPEWFAENNPDWRENGLNEEARAAYDAMLQQAYDEYGDDLLVACLHMDETTPQWQFAVVPVTDDGRLTQKLFWSSPSVLTKQGQRFREAVAATGIPVNMKPSARSKEHLSGDEFARRADDLREREQEVEEWAATLETAAATIDARKANVAAREAKTQEDAQEAASDRQRAAEARARAEQAEKAAGAERARLADVLTWMDTPQSNGATARANFDGWRRRKAKQAQFEAKANALAEQERQHAEDGPQLGGGSSRPAPSLFGGQRSSSSPRPSSPSLPTANSRSMAAKVPPKE
;
A
#
# COMPACT_ATOMS: atom_id res chain seq x y z
N MET A 1 -45.17 -7.45 13.55
CA MET A 1 -44.72 -6.74 12.34
C MET A 1 -45.18 -7.46 11.10
N ASN A 2 -45.04 -8.79 10.99
CA ASN A 2 -45.55 -9.51 9.82
C ASN A 2 -47.05 -9.27 9.59
N GLU A 3 -47.42 -9.13 8.32
CA GLU A 3 -48.79 -8.91 7.88
C GLU A 3 -49.19 -10.00 6.91
N THR A 4 -50.43 -10.46 7.00
CA THR A 4 -51.03 -11.36 6.00
C THR A 4 -52.31 -10.72 5.53
N VAL A 5 -52.45 -10.58 4.22
CA VAL A 5 -53.60 -9.94 3.60
C VAL A 5 -54.16 -10.80 2.48
N VAL A 6 -55.47 -10.71 2.33
CA VAL A 6 -56.22 -11.34 1.25
C VAL A 6 -57.08 -10.27 0.56
N PRO A 7 -57.32 -10.38 -0.76
CA PRO A 7 -58.25 -9.49 -1.46
C PRO A 7 -59.64 -9.52 -0.83
N ASP A 8 -60.26 -8.36 -0.61
CA ASP A 8 -61.57 -8.25 0.04
C ASP A 8 -62.77 -8.36 -0.94
N GLY A 9 -62.50 -8.46 -2.25
CA GLY A 9 -63.51 -8.56 -3.32
C GLY A 9 -64.08 -7.21 -3.77
N SER A 10 -63.69 -6.10 -3.14
CA SER A 10 -64.06 -4.73 -3.51
C SER A 10 -62.87 -3.89 -4.02
N GLY A 11 -61.74 -4.54 -4.30
CA GLY A 11 -60.50 -3.91 -4.71
C GLY A 11 -59.62 -3.45 -3.55
N GLY A 12 -59.96 -3.82 -2.31
CA GLY A 12 -59.15 -3.58 -1.12
C GLY A 12 -58.54 -4.86 -0.54
N TRP A 13 -57.93 -4.70 0.62
CA TRP A 13 -57.18 -5.75 1.31
C TRP A 13 -57.64 -5.86 2.76
N ARG A 14 -57.75 -7.08 3.25
CA ARG A 14 -58.02 -7.33 4.67
C ARG A 14 -57.18 -8.47 5.20
N ARG A 15 -57.03 -8.50 6.52
CA ARG A 15 -56.47 -9.66 7.20
C ARG A 15 -57.42 -10.85 7.06
N PRO A 16 -56.94 -12.07 6.75
CA PRO A 16 -57.78 -13.25 6.82
C PRO A 16 -58.16 -13.53 8.28
N SER A 17 -59.36 -14.03 8.52
CA SER A 17 -59.85 -14.40 9.85
C SER A 17 -59.15 -15.64 10.40
N SER A 18 -58.70 -16.54 9.52
CA SER A 18 -58.02 -17.79 9.89
C SER A 18 -57.22 -18.35 8.71
N VAL A 19 -56.39 -19.36 8.98
CA VAL A 19 -55.73 -20.16 7.94
C VAL A 19 -56.77 -20.92 7.11
N ASP A 20 -57.84 -21.41 7.74
CA ASP A 20 -58.92 -22.12 7.06
C ASP A 20 -59.63 -21.24 6.01
N GLU A 21 -59.68 -19.92 6.21
CA GLU A 21 -60.19 -19.00 5.19
C GLU A 21 -59.33 -19.04 3.92
N VAL A 22 -58.00 -19.03 4.07
CA VAL A 22 -57.05 -19.08 2.95
C VAL A 22 -57.14 -20.43 2.24
N LEU A 23 -57.27 -21.53 3.00
CA LEU A 23 -57.50 -22.86 2.45
C LEU A 23 -58.84 -22.96 1.72
N GLY A 24 -59.91 -22.38 2.27
CA GLY A 24 -61.22 -22.32 1.62
C GLY A 24 -61.16 -21.55 0.29
N ARG A 25 -60.44 -20.43 0.24
CA ARG A 25 -60.20 -19.70 -1.03
C ARG A 25 -59.42 -20.54 -2.04
N LEU A 26 -58.46 -21.35 -1.59
CA LEU A 26 -57.73 -22.27 -2.47
C LEU A 26 -58.68 -23.33 -3.03
N ASP A 27 -59.51 -23.94 -2.19
CA ASP A 27 -60.51 -24.93 -2.60
C ASP A 27 -61.51 -24.34 -3.59
N GLU A 28 -62.03 -23.13 -3.34
CA GLU A 28 -62.91 -22.40 -4.25
C GLU A 28 -62.24 -22.12 -5.61
N ARG A 29 -60.95 -21.78 -5.61
CA ARG A 29 -60.20 -21.57 -6.85
C ARG A 29 -60.00 -22.89 -7.60
N LEU A 30 -59.63 -23.96 -6.90
CA LEU A 30 -59.42 -25.28 -7.50
C LEU A 30 -60.71 -25.94 -7.97
N ALA A 31 -61.86 -25.62 -7.38
CA ALA A 31 -63.17 -26.06 -7.85
C ALA A 31 -63.49 -25.58 -9.27
N ARG A 32 -62.85 -24.51 -9.75
CA ARG A 32 -62.97 -24.02 -11.14
C ARG A 32 -62.21 -24.88 -12.16
N VAL A 33 -61.32 -25.76 -11.68
CA VAL A 33 -60.52 -26.63 -12.55
C VAL A 33 -61.39 -27.80 -13.03
N LYS A 34 -61.60 -27.90 -14.35
CA LYS A 34 -62.55 -28.88 -14.93
C LYS A 34 -62.00 -30.30 -15.03
N LYS A 35 -60.67 -30.45 -15.05
CA LYS A 35 -60.00 -31.74 -15.14
C LYS A 35 -59.03 -31.88 -13.97
N PRO A 36 -58.90 -33.07 -13.37
CA PRO A 36 -57.93 -33.27 -12.31
C PRO A 36 -56.53 -32.83 -12.80
N PRO A 37 -55.79 -32.05 -11.99
CA PRO A 37 -54.41 -31.72 -12.29
C PRO A 37 -53.60 -33.00 -12.53
N ARG A 38 -52.67 -32.96 -13.49
CA ARG A 38 -51.71 -34.06 -13.69
C ARG A 38 -50.83 -34.22 -12.45
N ASP A 39 -50.27 -35.40 -12.27
CA ASP A 39 -49.22 -35.61 -11.27
C ASP A 39 -48.07 -34.62 -11.46
N GLY A 40 -47.65 -33.98 -10.36
CA GLY A 40 -46.64 -32.93 -10.35
C GLY A 40 -47.09 -31.61 -10.99
N ALA A 41 -48.39 -31.35 -11.12
CA ALA A 41 -48.89 -30.03 -11.49
C ALA A 41 -48.52 -28.97 -10.44
N VAL A 42 -48.13 -27.79 -10.90
CA VAL A 42 -47.94 -26.62 -10.04
C VAL A 42 -49.31 -26.08 -9.67
N ILE A 43 -49.79 -26.43 -8.48
CA ILE A 43 -51.06 -25.95 -7.91
C ILE A 43 -51.00 -24.46 -7.64
N MET A 44 -49.90 -24.03 -7.03
CA MET A 44 -49.70 -22.66 -6.57
C MET A 44 -48.25 -22.27 -6.80
N ARG A 45 -48.01 -21.02 -7.15
CA ARG A 45 -46.67 -20.48 -7.34
C ARG A 45 -46.46 -19.29 -6.42
N GLY A 46 -45.35 -19.34 -5.69
CA GLY A 46 -44.85 -18.21 -4.90
C GLY A 46 -44.21 -17.17 -5.79
N HIS A 47 -44.47 -15.90 -5.51
CA HIS A 47 -43.74 -14.77 -6.07
C HIS A 47 -43.25 -13.88 -4.93
N VAL A 48 -41.97 -13.50 -4.94
CA VAL A 48 -41.36 -12.68 -3.89
C VAL A 48 -41.01 -11.31 -4.45
N ALA A 49 -41.36 -10.25 -3.71
CA ALA A 49 -40.96 -8.88 -4.01
C ALA A 49 -40.42 -8.20 -2.76
N ASN A 50 -39.27 -7.55 -2.89
CA ASN A 50 -38.61 -6.82 -1.81
C ASN A 50 -37.77 -5.66 -2.35
N LEU A 51 -37.47 -4.70 -1.48
CA LEU A 51 -36.39 -3.75 -1.71
C LEU A 51 -35.05 -4.36 -1.29
N SER A 52 -33.96 -3.73 -1.73
CA SER A 52 -32.62 -4.22 -1.41
C SER A 52 -32.25 -3.92 0.05
N PRO A 53 -31.38 -4.75 0.68
CA PRO A 53 -30.90 -4.49 2.03
C PRO A 53 -30.20 -3.13 2.17
N GLU A 54 -29.48 -2.71 1.13
CA GLU A 54 -28.75 -1.44 1.10
C GLU A 54 -29.72 -0.26 1.18
N TRP A 55 -30.86 -0.32 0.48
CA TRP A 55 -31.86 0.74 0.56
C TRP A 55 -32.41 0.90 1.98
N PHE A 56 -32.66 -0.21 2.69
CA PHE A 56 -33.10 -0.16 4.09
C PHE A 56 -32.02 0.39 5.03
N ALA A 57 -30.76 -0.01 4.85
CA ALA A 57 -29.66 0.48 5.67
C ALA A 57 -29.50 2.01 5.57
N GLU A 58 -29.79 2.59 4.41
CA GLU A 58 -29.67 4.03 4.17
C GLU A 58 -30.94 4.83 4.55
N ASN A 59 -32.14 4.31 4.23
CA ASN A 59 -33.38 5.11 4.25
C ASN A 59 -34.32 4.74 5.41
N ASN A 60 -34.17 3.56 6.01
CA ASN A 60 -34.99 3.12 7.13
C ASN A 60 -34.23 2.14 8.03
N PRO A 61 -33.08 2.51 8.64
CA PRO A 61 -32.18 1.57 9.33
C PRO A 61 -32.78 0.93 10.59
N ASP A 62 -33.73 1.60 11.23
CA ASP A 62 -34.40 1.22 12.48
C ASP A 62 -35.73 0.49 12.25
N TRP A 63 -35.98 0.04 11.01
CA TRP A 63 -37.23 -0.61 10.61
C TRP A 63 -37.62 -1.84 11.44
N ARG A 64 -36.65 -2.51 12.08
CA ARG A 64 -36.91 -3.64 12.98
C ARG A 64 -37.51 -3.25 14.32
N GLU A 65 -37.27 -2.02 14.76
CA GLU A 65 -37.77 -1.51 16.04
C GLU A 65 -39.07 -0.72 15.80
N ASN A 66 -39.08 0.12 14.76
CA ASN A 66 -40.14 1.09 14.50
C ASN A 66 -41.06 0.73 13.32
N GLY A 67 -40.77 -0.34 12.58
CA GLY A 67 -41.55 -0.76 11.41
C GLY A 67 -41.17 -0.02 10.12
N LEU A 68 -41.99 -0.18 9.08
CA LEU A 68 -41.77 0.52 7.82
C LEU A 68 -42.09 2.02 7.97
N ASN A 69 -41.17 2.89 7.55
CA ASN A 69 -41.44 4.31 7.38
C ASN A 69 -42.42 4.54 6.21
N GLU A 70 -42.86 5.78 6.04
CA GLU A 70 -43.88 6.13 5.03
C GLU A 70 -43.45 5.79 3.59
N GLU A 71 -42.19 6.04 3.24
CA GLU A 71 -41.65 5.76 1.90
C GLU A 71 -41.57 4.26 1.62
N ALA A 72 -41.06 3.48 2.57
CA ALA A 72 -41.04 2.02 2.49
C ALA A 72 -42.47 1.48 2.41
N ARG A 73 -43.39 1.97 3.25
CA ARG A 73 -44.78 1.53 3.22
C ARG A 73 -45.42 1.79 1.85
N ALA A 74 -45.25 2.99 1.30
CA ALA A 74 -45.77 3.34 -0.03
C ALA A 74 -45.23 2.39 -1.12
N ALA A 75 -43.94 2.05 -1.09
CA ALA A 75 -43.36 1.10 -2.02
C ALA A 75 -43.93 -0.33 -1.88
N TYR A 76 -44.11 -0.81 -0.65
CA TYR A 76 -44.69 -2.13 -0.40
C TYR A 76 -46.18 -2.18 -0.75
N ASP A 77 -46.91 -1.07 -0.58
CA ASP A 77 -48.29 -0.93 -1.06
C ASP A 77 -48.35 -0.96 -2.60
N ALA A 78 -47.43 -0.26 -3.27
CA ALA A 78 -47.31 -0.29 -4.72
C ALA A 78 -46.97 -1.69 -5.25
N MET A 79 -46.11 -2.45 -4.57
CA MET A 79 -45.82 -3.85 -4.91
C MET A 79 -47.05 -4.75 -4.75
N LEU A 80 -47.81 -4.58 -3.66
CA LEU A 80 -49.03 -5.35 -3.40
C LEU A 80 -50.10 -5.05 -4.46
N GLN A 81 -50.30 -3.77 -4.78
CA GLN A 81 -51.23 -3.36 -5.84
C GLN A 81 -50.80 -3.90 -7.21
N GLN A 82 -49.52 -3.78 -7.55
CA GLN A 82 -49.00 -4.29 -8.83
C GLN A 82 -49.13 -5.81 -8.95
N ALA A 83 -49.04 -6.55 -7.85
CA ALA A 83 -49.31 -7.99 -7.83
C ALA A 83 -50.78 -8.30 -8.10
N TYR A 84 -51.71 -7.52 -7.55
CA TYR A 84 -53.13 -7.66 -7.85
C TYR A 84 -53.48 -7.24 -9.28
N ASP A 85 -52.86 -6.19 -9.81
CA ASP A 85 -53.06 -5.79 -11.20
C ASP A 85 -52.57 -6.86 -12.19
N GLU A 86 -51.54 -7.64 -11.82
CA GLU A 86 -50.98 -8.70 -12.65
C GLU A 86 -51.77 -10.02 -12.56
N TYR A 87 -52.22 -10.40 -11.36
CA TYR A 87 -52.80 -11.72 -11.09
C TYR A 87 -54.31 -11.70 -10.81
N GLY A 88 -54.87 -10.56 -10.40
CA GLY A 88 -56.27 -10.40 -10.02
C GLY A 88 -56.73 -11.45 -9.01
N ASP A 89 -57.84 -12.11 -9.33
CA ASP A 89 -58.44 -13.17 -8.49
C ASP A 89 -57.59 -14.46 -8.41
N ASP A 90 -56.53 -14.60 -9.20
CA ASP A 90 -55.57 -15.70 -9.06
C ASP A 90 -54.61 -15.46 -7.88
N LEU A 91 -54.50 -14.23 -7.36
CA LEU A 91 -53.75 -13.94 -6.14
C LEU A 91 -54.54 -14.34 -4.90
N LEU A 92 -54.12 -15.43 -4.27
CA LEU A 92 -54.81 -16.05 -3.14
C LEU A 92 -54.60 -15.25 -1.84
N VAL A 93 -53.32 -15.01 -1.51
CA VAL A 93 -52.87 -14.38 -0.27
C VAL A 93 -51.51 -13.72 -0.49
N ALA A 94 -51.26 -12.64 0.22
CA ALA A 94 -49.95 -11.99 0.31
C ALA A 94 -49.50 -11.92 1.77
N CYS A 95 -48.24 -12.28 2.03
CA CYS A 95 -47.62 -12.24 3.35
C CYS A 95 -46.42 -11.29 3.33
N LEU A 96 -46.45 -10.24 4.15
CA LEU A 96 -45.33 -9.36 4.38
C LEU A 96 -44.53 -9.91 5.56
N HIS A 97 -43.34 -10.41 5.28
CA HIS A 97 -42.40 -10.88 6.29
C HIS A 97 -41.49 -9.73 6.66
N MET A 98 -41.42 -9.40 7.95
CA MET A 98 -40.59 -8.34 8.54
C MET A 98 -39.66 -8.90 9.64
N ASP A 99 -39.58 -10.22 9.77
CA ASP A 99 -38.70 -10.93 10.67
C ASP A 99 -37.45 -11.50 9.96
N GLU A 100 -37.38 -11.37 8.63
CA GLU A 100 -36.25 -11.81 7.79
C GLU A 100 -35.20 -10.70 7.59
N THR A 101 -34.12 -10.98 6.84
CA THR A 101 -33.00 -10.04 6.57
C THR A 101 -33.47 -8.70 6.01
N THR A 102 -34.39 -8.74 5.06
CA THR A 102 -35.12 -7.56 4.55
C THR A 102 -36.62 -7.85 4.55
N PRO A 103 -37.46 -6.83 4.74
CA PRO A 103 -38.89 -6.98 4.56
C PRO A 103 -39.20 -7.53 3.17
N GLN A 104 -40.12 -8.48 3.04
CA GLN A 104 -40.46 -9.04 1.74
C GLN A 104 -41.93 -9.45 1.66
N TRP A 105 -42.55 -9.17 0.52
CA TRP A 105 -43.83 -9.75 0.15
C TRP A 105 -43.63 -11.15 -0.42
N GLN A 106 -44.38 -12.11 0.09
CA GLN A 106 -44.58 -13.42 -0.51
C GLN A 106 -46.02 -13.54 -0.99
N PHE A 107 -46.20 -13.60 -2.30
CA PHE A 107 -47.48 -13.74 -2.97
C PHE A 107 -47.74 -15.20 -3.33
N ALA A 108 -48.94 -15.68 -3.08
CA ALA A 108 -49.37 -17.02 -3.44
C ALA A 108 -50.38 -16.95 -4.60
N VAL A 109 -50.00 -17.42 -5.78
CA VAL A 109 -50.81 -17.32 -7.01
C VAL A 109 -51.25 -18.70 -7.47
N VAL A 110 -52.55 -18.87 -7.75
CA VAL A 110 -53.16 -20.15 -8.18
C VAL A 110 -53.70 -19.97 -9.61
N PRO A 111 -52.92 -20.28 -10.65
CA PRO A 111 -53.20 -19.86 -12.02
C PRO A 111 -54.24 -20.75 -12.71
N VAL A 112 -55.50 -20.35 -12.62
CA VAL A 112 -56.64 -21.04 -13.25
C VAL A 112 -57.17 -20.18 -14.39
N THR A 113 -57.03 -20.69 -15.61
CA THR A 113 -57.57 -20.07 -16.83
C THR A 113 -59.09 -20.08 -16.85
N ASP A 114 -59.70 -19.16 -17.60
CA ASP A 114 -61.17 -19.08 -17.80
C ASP A 114 -61.77 -20.38 -18.35
N ASP A 115 -61.00 -21.12 -19.15
CA ASP A 115 -61.45 -22.40 -19.70
C ASP A 115 -61.39 -23.56 -18.68
N GLY A 116 -60.88 -23.31 -17.47
CA GLY A 116 -60.83 -24.24 -16.33
C GLY A 116 -59.58 -25.12 -16.31
N ARG A 117 -58.48 -24.68 -16.93
CA ARG A 117 -57.17 -25.35 -16.84
C ARG A 117 -56.29 -24.69 -15.78
N LEU A 118 -55.63 -25.52 -14.99
CA LEU A 118 -54.56 -25.10 -14.08
C LEU A 118 -53.23 -25.05 -14.85
N THR A 119 -52.69 -23.85 -15.07
CA THR A 119 -51.43 -23.68 -15.81
C THR A 119 -50.69 -22.41 -15.44
N GLN A 120 -49.46 -22.57 -14.93
CA GLN A 120 -48.57 -21.43 -14.67
C GLN A 120 -48.22 -20.61 -15.93
N LYS A 121 -48.39 -21.20 -17.13
CA LYS A 121 -48.16 -20.48 -18.39
C LYS A 121 -49.16 -19.34 -18.61
N LEU A 122 -50.23 -19.25 -17.81
CA LEU A 122 -51.13 -18.11 -17.78
C LEU A 122 -50.37 -16.81 -17.52
N PHE A 123 -49.48 -16.81 -16.51
CA PHE A 123 -48.69 -15.64 -16.13
C PHE A 123 -47.22 -15.75 -16.55
N TRP A 124 -46.66 -16.95 -16.60
CA TRP A 124 -45.21 -17.16 -16.83
C TRP A 124 -44.97 -17.98 -18.10
N SER A 125 -45.44 -17.46 -19.23
CA SER A 125 -45.36 -18.15 -20.52
C SER A 125 -43.97 -18.14 -21.16
N SER A 126 -43.17 -17.10 -20.92
CA SER A 126 -41.83 -16.94 -21.53
C SER A 126 -40.90 -16.05 -20.70
N PRO A 127 -39.57 -16.11 -20.94
CA PRO A 127 -38.61 -15.20 -20.31
C PRO A 127 -38.88 -13.71 -20.58
N SER A 128 -39.43 -13.38 -21.76
CA SER A 128 -39.82 -12.00 -22.10
C SER A 128 -40.96 -11.50 -21.22
N VAL A 129 -41.96 -12.34 -20.97
CA VAL A 129 -43.09 -11.99 -20.08
C VAL A 129 -42.60 -11.81 -18.64
N LEU A 130 -41.75 -12.70 -18.14
CA LEU A 130 -41.10 -12.54 -16.84
C LEU A 130 -40.30 -11.23 -16.72
N THR A 131 -39.57 -10.86 -17.77
CA THR A 131 -38.80 -9.60 -17.81
C THR A 131 -39.73 -8.40 -17.73
N LYS A 132 -40.83 -8.41 -18.50
CA LYS A 132 -41.85 -7.35 -18.47
C LYS A 132 -42.57 -7.26 -17.12
N GLN A 133 -42.90 -8.39 -16.49
CA GLN A 133 -43.46 -8.41 -15.14
C GLN A 133 -42.50 -7.76 -14.14
N GLY A 134 -41.24 -8.17 -14.13
CA GLY A 134 -40.23 -7.54 -13.29
C GLY A 134 -40.07 -6.05 -13.57
N GLN A 135 -40.22 -5.60 -14.82
CA GLN A 135 -40.21 -4.18 -15.16
C GLN A 135 -41.43 -3.44 -14.57
N ARG A 136 -42.65 -3.97 -14.68
CA ARG A 136 -43.84 -3.35 -14.09
C ARG A 136 -43.73 -3.18 -12.58
N PHE A 137 -43.22 -4.19 -11.87
CA PHE A 137 -42.93 -4.08 -10.43
C PHE A 137 -41.94 -2.95 -10.12
N ARG A 138 -40.88 -2.82 -10.91
CA ARG A 138 -39.91 -1.72 -10.75
C ARG A 138 -40.51 -0.36 -11.07
N GLU A 139 -41.36 -0.27 -12.08
CA GLU A 139 -42.08 0.96 -12.45
C GLU A 139 -43.05 1.39 -11.36
N ALA A 140 -43.80 0.45 -10.78
CA ALA A 140 -44.71 0.70 -9.66
C ALA A 140 -43.97 1.25 -8.43
N VAL A 141 -42.81 0.67 -8.09
CA VAL A 141 -41.97 1.16 -6.99
C VAL A 141 -41.31 2.50 -7.33
N ALA A 142 -40.82 2.69 -8.56
CA ALA A 142 -40.24 3.96 -8.97
C ALA A 142 -41.25 5.11 -8.93
N ALA A 143 -42.53 4.83 -9.17
CA ALA A 143 -43.60 5.81 -9.07
C ALA A 143 -43.82 6.33 -7.64
N THR A 144 -43.33 5.63 -6.61
CA THR A 144 -43.39 6.09 -5.21
C THR A 144 -42.25 7.04 -4.84
N GLY A 145 -41.33 7.31 -5.78
CA GLY A 145 -40.16 8.17 -5.56
C GLY A 145 -38.86 7.43 -5.25
N ILE A 146 -38.92 6.11 -5.02
CA ILE A 146 -37.72 5.30 -4.76
C ILE A 146 -36.89 5.16 -6.04
N PRO A 147 -35.57 5.43 -6.01
CA PRO A 147 -34.71 5.24 -7.17
C PRO A 147 -34.48 3.75 -7.45
N VAL A 148 -35.18 3.20 -8.45
CA VAL A 148 -35.06 1.78 -8.84
C VAL A 148 -34.21 1.62 -10.09
N ASN A 149 -33.27 0.66 -10.07
CA ASN A 149 -32.57 0.27 -11.28
C ASN A 149 -33.47 -0.57 -12.19
N MET A 150 -33.86 0.01 -13.33
CA MET A 150 -34.76 -0.62 -14.30
C MET A 150 -34.14 -1.81 -15.03
N LYS A 151 -32.80 -1.92 -15.08
CA LYS A 151 -32.12 -3.02 -15.76
C LYS A 151 -31.73 -4.10 -14.75
N PRO A 152 -31.99 -5.39 -15.04
CA PRO A 152 -31.45 -6.49 -14.24
C PRO A 152 -29.92 -6.40 -14.19
N SER A 153 -29.34 -6.58 -13.01
CA SER A 153 -27.88 -6.64 -12.86
C SER A 153 -27.32 -7.94 -13.45
N ALA A 154 -26.02 -7.99 -13.76
CA ALA A 154 -25.36 -9.22 -14.20
C ALA A 154 -25.49 -10.35 -13.15
N ARG A 155 -25.53 -9.99 -11.86
CA ARG A 155 -25.76 -10.90 -10.71
C ARG A 155 -27.16 -11.56 -10.76
N SER A 156 -28.13 -10.95 -11.44
CA SER A 156 -29.51 -11.45 -11.57
C SER A 156 -29.68 -12.66 -12.51
N LYS A 157 -28.61 -13.12 -13.18
CA LYS A 157 -28.68 -14.24 -14.14
C LYS A 157 -28.59 -15.63 -13.48
N GLU A 158 -28.12 -15.69 -12.24
CA GLU A 158 -28.06 -16.93 -11.44
C GLU A 158 -29.09 -16.84 -10.31
N HIS A 159 -30.07 -17.75 -10.30
CA HIS A 159 -30.94 -17.91 -9.13
C HIS A 159 -30.20 -18.78 -8.12
N LEU A 160 -29.85 -18.18 -6.99
CA LEU A 160 -29.33 -18.89 -5.83
C LEU A 160 -30.51 -19.11 -4.87
N SER A 161 -30.57 -20.30 -4.26
CA SER A 161 -31.41 -20.51 -3.08
C SER A 161 -30.99 -19.57 -1.94
N GLY A 162 -31.87 -19.34 -0.96
CA GLY A 162 -31.56 -18.49 0.20
C GLY A 162 -30.27 -18.91 0.92
N ASP A 163 -30.06 -20.21 1.09
CA ASP A 163 -28.86 -20.77 1.73
C ASP A 163 -27.60 -20.54 0.88
N GLU A 164 -27.68 -20.72 -0.44
CA GLU A 164 -26.57 -20.46 -1.34
C GLU A 164 -26.22 -18.97 -1.39
N PHE A 165 -27.23 -18.10 -1.34
CA PHE A 165 -27.02 -16.66 -1.27
C PHE A 165 -26.32 -16.28 0.05
N ALA A 166 -26.77 -16.81 1.18
CA ALA A 166 -26.17 -16.57 2.49
C ALA A 166 -24.69 -17.00 2.51
N ARG A 167 -24.40 -18.22 2.04
CA ARG A 167 -23.01 -18.73 1.95
C ARG A 167 -22.12 -17.88 1.06
N ARG A 168 -22.64 -17.40 -0.07
CA ARG A 168 -21.88 -16.54 -0.98
C ARG A 168 -21.65 -15.15 -0.39
N ALA A 169 -22.59 -14.64 0.40
CA ALA A 169 -22.42 -13.39 1.15
C ALA A 169 -21.37 -13.54 2.26
N ASP A 170 -21.35 -14.70 2.95
CA ASP A 170 -20.33 -15.03 3.95
C ASP A 170 -18.93 -15.13 3.32
N ASP A 171 -18.78 -15.86 2.20
CA ASP A 171 -17.50 -15.97 1.47
C ASP A 171 -16.96 -14.60 1.05
N LEU A 172 -17.83 -13.70 0.59
CA LEU A 172 -17.42 -12.35 0.22
C LEU A 172 -16.94 -11.53 1.42
N ARG A 173 -17.65 -11.60 2.55
CA ARG A 173 -17.25 -10.91 3.79
C ARG A 173 -15.92 -11.43 4.33
N GLU A 174 -15.73 -12.74 4.32
CA GLU A 174 -14.46 -13.36 4.74
C GLU A 174 -13.30 -12.87 3.86
N ARG A 175 -13.50 -12.83 2.55
CA ARG A 175 -12.48 -12.34 1.60
C ARG A 175 -12.21 -10.85 1.73
N GLU A 176 -13.22 -10.03 2.02
CA GLU A 176 -13.02 -8.61 2.34
C GLU A 176 -12.16 -8.43 3.59
N GLN A 177 -12.42 -9.21 4.64
CA GLN A 177 -11.60 -9.23 5.86
C GLN A 177 -10.16 -9.68 5.58
N GLU A 178 -9.97 -10.76 4.81
CA GLU A 178 -8.63 -11.22 4.40
C GLU A 178 -7.86 -10.12 3.63
N VAL A 179 -8.54 -9.38 2.75
CA VAL A 179 -7.94 -8.27 2.00
C VAL A 179 -7.54 -7.13 2.94
N GLU A 180 -8.39 -6.77 3.91
CA GLU A 180 -8.09 -5.73 4.90
C GLU A 180 -6.92 -6.12 5.81
N GLU A 181 -6.89 -7.35 6.31
CA GLU A 181 -5.78 -7.90 7.09
C GLU A 181 -4.47 -7.93 6.30
N TRP A 182 -4.54 -8.33 5.02
CA TRP A 182 -3.40 -8.30 4.12
C TRP A 182 -2.90 -6.88 3.88
N ALA A 183 -3.80 -5.91 3.69
CA ALA A 183 -3.45 -4.50 3.53
C ALA A 183 -2.73 -3.95 4.77
N ALA A 184 -3.22 -4.24 5.98
CA ALA A 184 -2.58 -3.84 7.23
C ALA A 184 -1.18 -4.49 7.40
N THR A 185 -1.05 -5.76 6.97
CA THR A 185 0.24 -6.46 6.97
C THR A 185 1.24 -5.79 6.03
N LEU A 186 0.81 -5.41 4.82
CA LEU A 186 1.65 -4.70 3.85
C LEU A 186 2.10 -3.33 4.36
N GLU A 187 1.21 -2.58 5.02
CA GLU A 187 1.54 -1.29 5.62
C GLU A 187 2.63 -1.44 6.70
N THR A 188 2.47 -2.43 7.58
CA THR A 188 3.46 -2.75 8.63
C THR A 188 4.82 -3.15 8.03
N ALA A 189 4.80 -3.94 6.94
CA ALA A 189 6.01 -4.34 6.23
C ALA A 189 6.70 -3.14 5.57
N ALA A 190 5.93 -2.23 4.97
CA ALA A 190 6.46 -0.99 4.37
C ALA A 190 7.15 -0.11 5.42
N ALA A 191 6.50 0.13 6.57
CA ALA A 191 7.09 0.88 7.68
C ALA A 191 8.39 0.24 8.19
N THR A 192 8.42 -1.10 8.26
CA THR A 192 9.63 -1.85 8.65
C THR A 192 10.77 -1.67 7.65
N ILE A 193 10.46 -1.70 6.35
CA ILE A 193 11.44 -1.49 5.28
C ILE A 193 12.02 -0.07 5.37
N ASP A 194 11.18 0.94 5.59
CA ASP A 194 11.64 2.32 5.68
C ASP A 194 12.49 2.58 6.93
N ALA A 195 12.12 1.99 8.07
CA ALA A 195 12.96 1.99 9.26
C ALA A 195 14.33 1.32 9.02
N ARG A 196 14.37 0.22 8.25
CA ARG A 196 15.63 -0.44 7.88
C ARG A 196 16.47 0.42 6.94
N LYS A 197 15.85 1.05 5.94
CA LYS A 197 16.54 1.99 5.03
C LYS A 197 17.16 3.16 5.80
N ALA A 198 16.41 3.77 6.72
CA ALA A 198 16.91 4.86 7.56
C ALA A 198 18.10 4.42 8.42
N ASN A 199 18.03 3.22 9.01
CA ASN A 199 19.14 2.66 9.79
C ASN A 199 20.40 2.39 8.94
N VAL A 200 20.23 1.87 7.72
CA VAL A 200 21.37 1.66 6.79
C VAL A 200 21.99 3.00 6.41
N ALA A 201 21.19 3.99 6.01
CA ALA A 201 21.66 5.33 5.67
C ALA A 201 22.43 5.99 6.84
N ALA A 202 21.94 5.85 8.08
CA ALA A 202 22.63 6.36 9.26
C ALA A 202 23.99 5.69 9.51
N ARG A 203 24.10 4.38 9.28
CA ARG A 203 25.37 3.64 9.40
C ARG A 203 26.36 4.03 8.32
N GLU A 204 25.89 4.22 7.10
CA GLU A 204 26.72 4.68 5.98
C GLU A 204 27.26 6.09 6.25
N ALA A 205 26.40 7.02 6.69
CA ALA A 205 26.80 8.38 7.05
C ALA A 205 27.87 8.40 8.16
N LYS A 206 27.66 7.63 9.23
CA LYS A 206 28.64 7.52 10.32
C LYS A 206 29.96 6.94 9.82
N THR A 207 29.91 5.89 9.01
CA THR A 207 31.12 5.26 8.43
C THR A 207 31.90 6.26 7.57
N GLN A 208 31.19 7.11 6.83
CA GLN A 208 31.81 8.16 6.01
C GLN A 208 32.46 9.25 6.87
N GLU A 209 31.82 9.67 7.96
CA GLU A 209 32.38 10.61 8.94
C GLU A 209 33.66 10.05 9.58
N ASP A 210 33.60 8.82 10.10
CA ASP A 210 34.75 8.13 10.71
C ASP A 210 35.92 7.98 9.70
N ALA A 211 35.61 7.71 8.42
CA ALA A 211 36.61 7.62 7.36
C ALA A 211 37.27 8.98 7.04
N GLN A 212 36.51 10.07 7.07
CA GLN A 212 37.02 11.44 6.88
C GLN A 212 37.91 11.87 8.05
N GLU A 213 37.50 11.58 9.29
CA GLU A 213 38.30 11.86 10.48
C GLU A 213 39.62 11.09 10.45
N ALA A 214 39.57 9.78 10.16
CA ALA A 214 40.76 8.95 10.02
C ALA A 214 41.68 9.40 8.86
N ALA A 215 41.13 10.00 7.80
CA ALA A 215 41.94 10.59 6.73
C ALA A 215 42.64 11.88 7.20
N SER A 216 41.93 12.75 7.94
CA SER A 216 42.50 13.98 8.53
C SER A 216 43.62 13.67 9.54
N ASP A 217 43.41 12.67 10.40
CA ASP A 217 44.40 12.24 11.38
C ASP A 217 45.66 11.69 10.71
N ARG A 218 45.50 10.89 9.66
CA ARG A 218 46.62 10.40 8.84
C ARG A 218 47.42 11.55 8.22
N GLN A 219 46.73 12.59 7.71
CA GLN A 219 47.39 13.77 7.17
C GLN A 219 48.17 14.53 8.25
N ARG A 220 47.53 14.82 9.40
CA ARG A 220 48.19 15.51 10.53
C ARG A 220 49.41 14.75 11.03
N ALA A 221 49.32 13.42 11.14
CA ALA A 221 50.44 12.57 11.52
C ALA A 221 51.58 12.61 10.49
N ALA A 222 51.25 12.60 9.19
CA ALA A 222 52.25 12.73 8.13
C ALA A 222 52.97 14.08 8.17
N GLU A 223 52.23 15.18 8.34
CA GLU A 223 52.81 16.53 8.47
C GLU A 223 53.67 16.68 9.72
N ALA A 224 53.27 16.08 10.85
CA ALA A 224 54.06 16.09 12.08
C ALA A 224 55.37 15.32 11.92
N ARG A 225 55.32 14.15 11.25
CA ARG A 225 56.53 13.38 10.91
C ARG A 225 57.47 14.16 10.00
N ALA A 226 56.95 14.81 8.96
CA ALA A 226 57.75 15.65 8.06
C ALA A 226 58.41 16.82 8.82
N ARG A 227 57.67 17.48 9.72
CA ARG A 227 58.21 18.56 10.58
C ARG A 227 59.29 18.05 11.53
N ALA A 228 59.09 16.89 12.15
CA ALA A 228 60.09 16.29 13.04
C ALA A 228 61.36 15.93 12.27
N GLU A 229 61.24 15.34 11.07
CA GLU A 229 62.39 15.03 10.20
C GLU A 229 63.15 16.30 9.78
N GLN A 230 62.44 17.38 9.44
CA GLN A 230 63.07 18.66 9.14
C GLN A 230 63.79 19.25 10.35
N ALA A 231 63.19 19.18 11.54
CA ALA A 231 63.81 19.66 12.77
C ALA A 231 65.05 18.83 13.14
N GLU A 232 65.03 17.51 12.94
CA GLU A 232 66.18 16.65 13.15
C GLU A 232 67.32 16.97 12.17
N LYS A 233 67.01 17.16 10.88
CA LYS A 233 67.98 17.61 9.88
C LYS A 233 68.60 18.96 10.27
N ALA A 234 67.79 19.92 10.70
CA ALA A 234 68.27 21.23 11.15
C ALA A 234 69.14 21.13 12.41
N ALA A 235 68.75 20.32 13.39
CA ALA A 235 69.53 20.08 14.60
C ALA A 235 70.86 19.36 14.29
N GLY A 236 70.85 18.39 13.38
CA GLY A 236 72.03 17.71 12.88
C GLY A 236 73.00 18.68 12.19
N ALA A 237 72.48 19.57 11.35
CA ALA A 237 73.27 20.62 10.70
C ALA A 237 73.92 21.57 11.72
N GLU A 238 73.19 21.99 12.76
CA GLU A 238 73.73 22.87 13.79
C GLU A 238 74.76 22.15 14.68
N ARG A 239 74.55 20.88 15.02
CA ARG A 239 75.55 20.05 15.72
C ARG A 239 76.84 19.93 14.91
N ALA A 240 76.74 19.69 13.59
CA ALA A 240 77.89 19.64 12.71
C ALA A 240 78.64 20.98 12.67
N ARG A 241 77.90 22.10 12.64
CA ARG A 241 78.46 23.45 12.72
C ARG A 241 79.22 23.68 14.02
N LEU A 242 78.65 23.32 15.17
CA LEU A 242 79.29 23.47 16.48
C LEU A 242 80.51 22.57 16.65
N ALA A 243 80.46 21.33 16.16
CA ALA A 243 81.60 20.41 16.17
C ALA A 243 82.79 20.97 15.35
N ASP A 244 82.50 21.61 14.21
CA ASP A 244 83.54 22.26 13.40
C ASP A 244 84.19 23.47 14.11
N VAL A 245 83.42 24.21 14.91
CA VAL A 245 83.94 25.31 15.75
C VAL A 245 84.79 24.77 16.90
N LEU A 246 84.31 23.72 17.59
CA LEU A 246 85.02 23.10 18.72
C LEU A 246 86.34 22.45 18.28
N THR A 247 86.34 21.72 17.16
CA THR A 247 87.58 21.14 16.61
C THR A 247 88.61 22.20 16.25
N TRP A 248 88.18 23.38 15.79
CA TRP A 248 89.07 24.52 15.63
C TRP A 248 89.60 25.06 16.96
N MET A 249 88.76 25.17 18.00
CA MET A 249 89.19 25.65 19.32
C MET A 249 90.22 24.74 20.01
N ASP A 250 90.09 23.41 19.86
CA ASP A 250 91.00 22.41 20.46
C ASP A 250 92.32 22.24 19.69
N THR A 251 92.52 22.95 18.57
CA THR A 251 93.77 22.86 17.81
C THR A 251 94.90 23.58 18.57
N PRO A 252 96.02 22.91 18.94
CA PRO A 252 97.06 23.50 19.79
C PRO A 252 97.62 24.81 19.24
N GLN A 253 97.54 25.88 20.04
CA GLN A 253 98.07 27.21 19.69
C GLN A 253 99.41 27.44 20.38
N SER A 254 100.47 26.80 19.90
CA SER A 254 101.82 27.17 20.32
C SER A 254 102.18 28.50 19.66
N ASN A 255 101.95 29.60 20.39
CA ASN A 255 102.41 30.98 20.12
C ASN A 255 101.45 31.83 19.24
N GLY A 256 101.38 33.14 19.52
CA GLY A 256 100.41 34.07 18.90
C GLY A 256 100.49 34.23 17.38
N ALA A 257 101.62 33.91 16.76
CA ALA A 257 101.77 33.89 15.30
C ALA A 257 101.10 32.66 14.67
N THR A 258 101.20 31.51 15.33
CA THR A 258 100.69 30.20 14.87
C THR A 258 99.17 30.11 14.99
N ALA A 259 98.59 30.75 16.01
CA ALA A 259 97.14 30.90 16.17
C ALA A 259 96.49 31.66 14.99
N ARG A 260 97.10 32.77 14.54
CA ARG A 260 96.62 33.57 13.39
C ARG A 260 96.69 32.79 12.08
N ALA A 261 97.79 32.08 11.83
CA ALA A 261 97.92 31.23 10.64
C ALA A 261 96.88 30.10 10.60
N ASN A 262 96.59 29.47 11.75
CA ASN A 262 95.58 28.43 11.88
C ASN A 262 94.16 28.96 11.67
N PHE A 263 93.83 30.14 12.21
CA PHE A 263 92.54 30.81 11.98
C PHE A 263 92.34 31.18 10.51
N ASP A 264 93.35 31.77 9.86
CA ASP A 264 93.29 32.10 8.43
C ASP A 264 93.19 30.86 7.55
N GLY A 265 93.87 29.77 7.93
CA GLY A 265 93.74 28.47 7.29
C GLY A 265 92.34 27.90 7.39
N TRP A 266 91.72 27.95 8.58
CA TRP A 266 90.34 27.51 8.80
C TRP A 266 89.34 28.37 8.01
N ARG A 267 89.48 29.71 8.03
CA ARG A 267 88.64 30.62 7.22
C ARG A 267 88.72 30.32 5.73
N ARG A 268 89.93 30.07 5.20
CA ARG A 268 90.12 29.68 3.79
C ARG A 268 89.46 28.35 3.46
N ARG A 269 89.53 27.36 4.35
CA ARG A 269 88.85 26.06 4.17
C ARG A 269 87.34 26.22 4.18
N LYS A 270 86.78 27.03 5.08
CA LYS A 270 85.34 27.35 5.08
C LYS A 270 84.88 28.11 3.85
N ALA A 271 85.67 29.08 3.38
CA ALA A 271 85.38 29.78 2.13
C ALA A 271 85.35 28.81 0.94
N LYS A 272 86.31 27.86 0.88
CA LYS A 272 86.29 26.79 -0.14
C LYS A 272 85.09 25.85 -0.01
N GLN A 273 84.73 25.46 1.21
CA GLN A 273 83.57 24.59 1.44
C GLN A 273 82.26 25.28 1.02
N ALA A 274 82.07 26.54 1.40
CA ALA A 274 80.91 27.34 0.98
C ALA A 274 80.85 27.52 -0.55
N GLN A 275 82.01 27.70 -1.22
CA GLN A 275 82.07 27.74 -2.68
C GLN A 275 81.71 26.40 -3.33
N PHE A 276 82.08 25.27 -2.70
CA PHE A 276 81.69 23.94 -3.17
C PHE A 276 80.19 23.67 -2.97
N GLU A 277 79.63 24.02 -1.82
CA GLU A 277 78.20 23.88 -1.52
C GLU A 277 77.35 24.79 -2.44
N ALA A 278 77.79 26.01 -2.70
CA ALA A 278 77.13 26.90 -3.65
C ALA A 278 77.17 26.35 -5.09
N LYS A 279 78.29 25.76 -5.51
CA LYS A 279 78.39 25.07 -6.81
C LYS A 279 77.49 23.84 -6.88
N ALA A 280 77.41 23.05 -5.81
CA ALA A 280 76.55 21.87 -5.76
C ALA A 280 75.06 22.24 -5.80
N ASN A 281 74.65 23.28 -5.09
CA ASN A 281 73.28 23.79 -5.14
C ASN A 281 72.92 24.36 -6.52
N ALA A 282 73.82 25.12 -7.14
CA ALA A 282 73.62 25.63 -8.50
C ALA A 282 73.49 24.50 -9.54
N LEU A 283 74.25 23.40 -9.37
CA LEU A 283 74.13 22.22 -10.22
C LEU A 283 72.79 21.50 -10.01
N ALA A 284 72.35 21.31 -8.76
CA ALA A 284 71.06 20.69 -8.45
C ALA A 284 69.86 21.54 -8.90
N GLU A 285 70.02 22.85 -9.00
CA GLU A 285 69.00 23.78 -9.52
C GLU A 285 68.97 23.77 -11.05
N GLN A 286 70.13 23.69 -11.72
CA GLN A 286 70.22 23.41 -13.16
C GLN A 286 69.58 22.06 -13.53
N GLU A 287 69.80 21.01 -12.73
CA GLU A 287 69.19 19.68 -12.96
C GLU A 287 67.67 19.69 -12.82
N ARG A 288 67.12 20.49 -11.89
CA ARG A 288 65.66 20.68 -11.76
C ARG A 288 65.07 21.47 -12.93
N GLN A 289 65.74 22.54 -13.35
CA GLN A 289 65.31 23.33 -14.51
C GLN A 289 65.36 22.51 -15.81
N HIS A 290 66.40 21.68 -16.00
CA HIS A 290 66.48 20.74 -17.13
C HIS A 290 65.43 19.62 -17.08
N ALA A 291 64.92 19.25 -15.90
CA ALA A 291 63.83 18.29 -15.74
C ALA A 291 62.45 18.90 -16.04
N GLU A 292 62.29 20.21 -15.86
CA GLU A 292 61.07 20.96 -16.21
C GLU A 292 61.01 21.35 -17.70
N ASP A 293 62.16 21.50 -18.37
CA ASP A 293 62.26 21.90 -19.79
C ASP A 293 62.53 20.72 -20.79
N GLY A 294 62.25 19.47 -20.40
CA GLY A 294 62.26 18.30 -21.31
C GLY A 294 61.04 18.24 -22.26
N PRO A 295 61.16 17.65 -23.46
CA PRO A 295 60.35 18.01 -24.63
C PRO A 295 58.85 17.67 -24.51
N GLN A 296 58.01 18.66 -24.85
CA GLN A 296 56.60 18.44 -25.21
C GLN A 296 56.52 17.57 -26.47
N LEU A 297 56.16 16.29 -26.30
CA LEU A 297 55.67 15.45 -27.39
C LEU A 297 54.15 15.59 -27.46
N GLY A 298 53.68 16.13 -28.57
CA GLY A 298 52.28 16.49 -28.80
C GLY A 298 51.37 15.34 -29.24
N GLY A 299 50.08 15.68 -29.24
CA GLY A 299 49.11 15.21 -30.24
C GLY A 299 48.37 13.90 -29.95
N GLY A 300 47.10 13.99 -29.57
CA GLY A 300 46.18 12.85 -29.56
C GLY A 300 44.74 13.17 -29.16
N SER A 301 43.99 13.81 -30.06
CA SER A 301 42.52 13.96 -30.10
C SER A 301 41.78 12.66 -29.71
N SER A 302 40.68 12.65 -28.94
CA SER A 302 39.32 12.94 -29.47
C SER A 302 38.22 13.07 -28.37
N ARG A 303 37.35 14.06 -28.62
CA ARG A 303 36.02 14.51 -28.09
C ARG A 303 34.93 13.44 -27.76
N PRO A 304 33.69 13.81 -27.31
CA PRO A 304 33.21 14.98 -26.51
C PRO A 304 32.20 14.63 -25.36
N ALA A 305 31.77 15.68 -24.63
CA ALA A 305 30.84 15.74 -23.48
C ALA A 305 29.33 15.48 -23.82
N PRO A 306 28.38 15.51 -22.83
CA PRO A 306 27.84 16.77 -22.26
C PRO A 306 27.53 16.72 -20.72
N SER A 307 27.85 17.75 -19.93
CA SER A 307 27.06 18.94 -19.51
C SER A 307 26.02 18.72 -18.40
N LEU A 308 26.15 19.46 -17.29
CA LEU A 308 25.12 20.31 -16.62
C LEU A 308 25.67 20.76 -15.24
N PHE A 309 26.02 22.04 -15.08
CA PHE A 309 25.29 23.07 -14.29
C PHE A 309 25.21 22.75 -12.78
N GLY A 310 26.03 23.39 -11.93
CA GLY A 310 25.64 24.53 -11.08
C GLY A 310 25.33 24.02 -9.66
N GLY A 311 25.68 24.59 -8.51
CA GLY A 311 26.24 25.86 -8.07
C GLY A 311 26.04 25.92 -6.54
N GLN A 312 27.03 26.47 -5.82
CA GLN A 312 26.96 27.11 -4.48
C GLN A 312 26.64 26.33 -3.17
N ARG A 313 27.68 26.30 -2.31
CA ARG A 313 27.81 26.84 -0.92
C ARG A 313 26.82 26.45 0.21
N SER A 314 27.40 25.73 1.20
CA SER A 314 27.48 25.96 2.67
C SER A 314 26.24 26.32 3.51
N SER A 315 25.99 25.57 4.60
CA SER A 315 26.23 26.00 6.01
C SER A 315 25.69 25.02 7.09
N SER A 316 26.40 24.99 8.23
CA SER A 316 25.95 24.84 9.64
C SER A 316 25.43 23.50 10.22
N SER A 317 26.15 23.02 11.25
CA SER A 317 25.82 22.07 12.35
C SER A 317 24.56 22.45 13.17
N PRO A 318 24.07 21.71 14.23
CA PRO A 318 24.67 20.58 14.98
C PRO A 318 23.73 19.40 15.41
N ARG A 319 24.37 18.37 16.01
CA ARG A 319 23.89 17.22 16.84
C ARG A 319 22.70 17.54 17.79
N PRO A 320 21.88 16.57 18.29
CA PRO A 320 22.36 15.43 19.11
C PRO A 320 21.52 14.12 19.23
N SER A 321 22.15 13.16 19.94
CA SER A 321 21.62 12.15 20.89
C SER A 321 20.81 10.92 20.40
N SER A 322 21.40 9.74 20.66
CA SER A 322 20.78 8.41 20.59
C SER A 322 20.16 7.99 21.94
N PRO A 323 19.18 7.07 21.93
CA PRO A 323 19.36 5.87 22.77
C PRO A 323 18.94 4.53 22.12
N SER A 324 19.81 3.54 22.33
CA SER A 324 19.55 2.16 22.79
C SER A 324 18.42 1.31 22.16
N LEU A 325 18.81 0.26 21.43
CA LEU A 325 17.98 -0.90 21.07
C LEU A 325 18.27 -2.10 22.00
N PRO A 326 17.26 -2.88 22.44
CA PRO A 326 17.47 -4.20 22.99
C PRO A 326 17.42 -5.30 21.92
N THR A 327 18.24 -6.32 22.16
CA THR A 327 18.48 -7.55 21.39
C THR A 327 17.23 -8.43 21.19
N ALA A 328 17.01 -8.88 19.94
CA ALA A 328 16.01 -9.88 19.59
C ALA A 328 16.62 -11.29 19.58
N ASN A 329 15.92 -12.20 20.27
CA ASN A 329 16.21 -13.62 20.42
C ASN A 329 15.81 -14.39 19.15
N SER A 330 16.72 -15.17 18.58
CA SER A 330 16.47 -16.05 17.43
C SER A 330 15.91 -17.40 17.89
N ARG A 331 14.68 -17.76 17.51
CA ARG A 331 14.17 -19.13 17.54
C ARG A 331 13.94 -19.63 16.12
N SER A 332 14.67 -20.68 15.78
CA SER A 332 14.61 -21.49 14.57
C SER A 332 13.29 -22.28 14.52
N MET A 333 12.63 -22.29 13.35
CA MET A 333 11.65 -23.33 12.98
C MET A 333 12.06 -23.95 11.65
N ALA A 334 12.26 -25.26 11.68
CA ALA A 334 12.60 -26.11 10.56
C ALA A 334 11.35 -26.49 9.76
N ALA A 335 11.40 -26.34 8.43
CA ALA A 335 10.39 -26.81 7.51
C ALA A 335 10.53 -28.31 7.23
N LYS A 336 9.40 -29.03 7.29
CA LYS A 336 9.29 -30.48 7.05
C LYS A 336 8.73 -30.69 5.64
N VAL A 337 9.49 -31.38 4.79
CA VAL A 337 9.11 -31.78 3.43
C VAL A 337 8.38 -33.14 3.48
N PRO A 338 7.25 -33.34 2.78
CA PRO A 338 6.59 -34.65 2.70
C PRO A 338 7.17 -35.53 1.56
N PRO A 339 7.09 -36.87 1.69
CA PRO A 339 7.67 -37.80 0.73
C PRO A 339 6.78 -38.01 -0.51
N LYS A 340 7.45 -38.39 -1.61
CA LYS A 340 6.85 -38.80 -2.88
C LYS A 340 6.33 -40.23 -2.79
N GLU A 341 5.13 -40.46 -3.33
CA GLU A 341 4.76 -41.67 -4.07
C GLU A 341 4.16 -41.25 -5.41
#